data_AF-A0A945M3L8-F1
#
_entry.id   AF-A0A945M3L8-F1
#
_cell.length_a   1.000
_cell.length_b   1.000
_cell.length_c   1.000
_cell.angle_alpha   90.00
_cell.angle_beta   90.00
_cell.angle_gamma   90.00
#
_symmetry.space_group_name_H-M   'P 1'
#
loop_
_entity.id
_entity.type
_entity.pdbx_description
1 polymer ?
#
loop_
_entity_poly.entity_id
_entity_poly.type
_entity_poly.pdbx_seq_one_letter_code
_entity_poly.pdbx_strand_id
1 'polypeptide(L)' 'MIIKNKVNLTLVLVVFLTTLAGCSGKSAPDEFLVLKNAPLSLPPEFYLTPGGPDADLDEVVEPQDIAKRALFGSN' A
#
# COMPACT_ATOMS: atom_id res chain seq x y z
N MET A 1 -14.72 -2.96 70.28
CA MET A 1 -14.79 -1.93 69.21
C MET A 1 -13.53 -1.88 68.31
N ILE A 2 -12.34 -2.20 68.84
CA ILE A 2 -11.04 -2.09 68.12
C ILE A 2 -10.92 -3.05 66.92
N ILE A 3 -11.46 -4.27 67.00
CA ILE A 3 -11.36 -5.28 65.94
C ILE A 3 -12.18 -4.88 64.69
N LYS A 4 -13.39 -4.35 64.89
CA LYS A 4 -14.25 -3.87 63.79
C LYS A 4 -13.60 -2.72 63.00
N ASN A 5 -12.88 -1.82 63.69
CA ASN A 5 -12.18 -0.71 63.04
C ASN A 5 -10.98 -1.19 62.21
N LYS A 6 -10.24 -2.19 62.70
CA LYS A 6 -9.13 -2.81 61.95
C LYS A 6 -9.62 -3.53 60.70
N VAL A 7 -10.74 -4.25 60.78
CA VAL A 7 -11.36 -4.94 59.63
C VAL A 7 -11.86 -3.94 58.59
N ASN A 8 -12.52 -2.86 59.02
CA ASN A 8 -12.93 -1.79 58.11
C ASN A 8 -11.73 -1.11 57.44
N LEU A 9 -10.65 -0.87 58.19
CA LEU A 9 -9.43 -0.27 57.66
C LEU A 9 -8.76 -1.15 56.60
N THR A 10 -8.67 -2.46 56.85
CA THR A 10 -8.12 -3.41 55.86
C THR A 10 -8.99 -3.52 54.61
N LEU A 11 -10.31 -3.43 54.76
CA LEU A 11 -11.24 -3.50 53.63
C LEU A 11 -11.09 -2.28 52.71
N VAL A 12 -10.97 -1.08 53.29
CA VAL A 12 -10.71 0.16 52.53
C VAL A 12 -9.35 0.10 51.81
N LEU A 13 -8.32 -0.42 52.47
CA LEU A 13 -6.98 -0.54 51.88
C LEU A 13 -6.95 -1.47 50.66
N VAL A 14 -7.66 -2.61 50.72
CA VAL A 14 -7.73 -3.57 49.61
C VAL A 14 -8.50 -2.99 48.41
N VAL A 15 -9.60 -2.28 48.67
CA VAL A 15 -10.36 -1.59 47.61
C VAL A 15 -9.50 -0.50 46.95
N PHE A 16 -8.74 0.26 47.74
CA PHE A 16 -7.85 1.28 47.20
C PHE A 16 -6.74 0.68 46.32
N LEU A 17 -6.11 -0.41 46.78
CA LEU A 17 -5.02 -1.06 46.04
C LEU A 17 -5.49 -1.67 44.71
N THR A 18 -6.71 -2.21 44.67
CA THR A 18 -7.30 -2.77 43.44
C THR A 18 -7.67 -1.69 42.41
N THR A 19 -8.12 -0.51 42.84
CA THR A 19 -8.37 0.62 41.91
C THR A 19 -7.09 1.17 41.26
N LEU A 20 -5.95 1.07 41.94
CA LEU A 20 -4.67 1.55 41.41
C LEU A 20 -4.03 0.58 40.41
N ALA A 21 -4.36 -0.71 40.47
CA ALA A 21 -3.82 -1.74 39.59
C ALA A 21 -4.32 -1.63 38.13
N GLY A 22 -5.37 -0.86 37.86
CA GLY A 22 -5.96 -0.69 36.53
C GLY A 22 -5.09 0.08 35.52
N CYS A 23 -3.99 0.70 35.96
CA CYS A 23 -3.11 1.50 35.09
C CYS A 23 -1.92 0.74 34.49
N SER A 24 -1.79 -0.57 34.70
CA SER A 24 -0.71 -1.37 34.13
C SER A 24 -1.19 -2.10 32.87
N GLY A 25 -0.90 -1.55 31.70
CA GLY A 25 -1.28 -2.20 30.43
C GLY A 25 -1.18 -1.32 29.19
N LYS A 26 -0.46 -0.20 29.23
CA LYS A 26 -0.28 0.62 28.04
C LYS A 26 0.64 -0.12 27.06
N SER A 27 0.05 -0.81 26.08
CA SER A 27 0.76 -1.32 24.92
C SER A 27 1.24 -0.12 24.10
N ALA A 28 2.51 0.25 24.25
CA ALA A 28 3.14 1.19 23.35
C ALA A 28 3.14 0.59 21.93
N PRO A 29 2.80 1.38 20.89
CA PRO A 29 2.87 0.90 19.51
C PRO A 29 4.33 0.58 19.13
N ASP A 30 4.50 -0.39 18.25
CA ASP A 30 5.82 -0.81 17.76
C ASP A 30 6.37 0.22 16.76
N GLU A 31 7.43 0.94 17.15
CA GLU A 31 8.08 1.96 16.32
C GLU A 31 8.88 1.36 15.15
N PHE A 32 9.05 0.04 15.09
CA PHE A 32 9.84 -0.64 14.06
C PHE A 32 8.99 -1.38 13.02
N LEU A 33 7.66 -1.19 13.04
CA LEU A 33 6.78 -1.80 12.06
C LEU A 33 7.06 -1.25 10.65
N VAL A 34 7.76 -2.04 9.83
CA VAL A 34 8.00 -1.71 8.42
C VAL A 34 6.85 -2.24 7.56
N LEU A 35 5.98 -1.33 7.09
CA LEU A 35 4.95 -1.67 6.11
C LEU A 35 5.61 -2.01 4.76
N LYS A 36 5.33 -3.22 4.25
CA LYS A 36 5.75 -3.65 2.91
C LYS A 36 4.61 -3.40 1.94
N ASN A 37 4.59 -2.24 1.29
CA ASN A 37 3.66 -1.99 0.19
C ASN A 37 4.07 -2.84 -1.02
N ALA A 38 3.08 -3.33 -1.78
CA ALA A 38 3.35 -3.96 -3.06
C ALA A 38 4.11 -2.99 -3.96
N PRO A 39 5.11 -3.46 -4.73
CA PRO A 39 5.81 -2.59 -5.67
C PRO A 39 4.79 -2.03 -6.67
N LEU A 40 4.87 -0.73 -6.95
CA LEU A 40 4.08 -0.14 -8.03
C LEU A 40 4.46 -0.89 -9.31
N SER A 41 3.47 -1.48 -9.98
CA SER A 41 3.68 -2.08 -11.30
C SER A 41 4.21 -1.00 -12.22
N LEU A 42 5.39 -1.22 -12.80
CA LEU A 42 5.89 -0.36 -13.86
C LEU A 42 4.87 -0.38 -15.01
N PRO A 43 4.39 0.79 -15.47
CA PRO A 43 3.57 0.83 -16.67
C PRO A 43 4.38 0.27 -17.85
N PRO A 44 3.70 -0.28 -18.87
CA PRO A 44 4.40 -0.75 -20.06
C PRO A 44 5.28 0.38 -20.62
N GLU A 45 6.45 0.00 -21.13
CA GLU A 45 7.36 0.91 -21.84
C GLU A 45 6.65 1.42 -23.10
N PHE A 46 5.91 2.51 -22.95
CA PHE A 46 5.45 3.27 -24.11
C PHE A 46 6.71 3.90 -24.69
N TYR A 47 7.09 3.51 -25.91
CA TYR A 47 8.09 4.20 -26.71
C TYR A 47 7.54 5.58 -27.10
N LEU A 48 7.44 6.49 -26.11
CA LEU A 48 6.94 7.87 -26.27
C LEU A 48 7.95 8.75 -27.00
N THR A 49 9.17 8.27 -27.17
CA THR A 49 10.14 8.85 -28.08
C THR A 49 9.98 8.16 -29.44
N PRO A 50 9.90 8.91 -30.55
CA PRO A 50 10.03 8.30 -31.87
C PRO A 50 11.28 7.45 -31.85
N GLY A 51 11.16 6.20 -32.30
CA GLY A 51 12.28 5.26 -32.32
C GLY A 51 13.48 5.92 -33.00
N GLY A 52 14.69 5.56 -32.53
CA GLY A 52 15.93 6.13 -33.05
C GLY A 52 16.10 5.90 -34.57
N PRO A 53 17.23 6.33 -35.15
CA PRO A 53 17.49 6.17 -36.59
C PRO A 53 17.33 4.73 -37.12
N ASP A 54 17.51 3.74 -36.24
CA ASP A 54 17.42 2.30 -36.54
C ASP A 54 16.09 1.67 -36.10
N ALA A 55 15.08 2.47 -35.74
CA ALA A 55 13.77 1.93 -35.43
C ALA A 55 13.12 1.33 -36.68
N ASP A 56 12.40 0.22 -36.49
CA ASP A 56 11.62 -0.41 -37.54
C ASP A 56 10.64 0.64 -38.11
N LEU A 57 10.99 1.20 -39.27
CA LEU A 57 10.10 2.07 -40.01
C LEU A 57 9.03 1.16 -40.64
N ASP A 58 7.77 1.49 -40.43
CA ASP A 58 6.69 0.87 -41.19
C ASP A 58 7.02 0.99 -42.69
N GLU A 59 6.77 -0.08 -43.44
CA GLU A 59 7.02 -0.12 -44.88
C GLU A 59 6.33 1.06 -45.56
N VAL A 60 7.13 1.96 -46.14
CA VAL A 60 6.60 3.14 -46.85
C VAL A 60 5.94 2.64 -48.13
N VAL A 61 4.61 2.47 -48.09
CA VAL A 61 3.83 2.11 -49.28
C VAL A 61 3.73 3.33 -50.19
N GLU A 62 4.13 3.17 -51.46
CA GLU A 62 4.06 4.26 -52.42
C GLU A 62 2.59 4.60 -52.73
N PRO A 63 2.22 5.89 -52.87
CA PRO A 63 0.83 6.28 -53.15
C PRO A 63 0.22 5.61 -54.38
N GLN A 64 1.05 5.28 -55.38
CA GLN A 64 0.63 4.55 -56.57
C GLN A 64 0.18 3.12 -56.26
N ASP A 65 0.79 2.44 -55.29
CA ASP A 65 0.43 1.09 -54.90
C ASP A 65 -0.89 1.07 -54.13
N ILE A 66 -1.13 2.11 -53.32
CA ILE A 66 -2.42 2.34 -52.66
C ILE A 66 -3.52 2.56 -53.71
N ALA A 67 -3.27 3.42 -54.70
CA ALA A 67 -4.21 3.69 -55.78
C ALA A 67 -4.49 2.43 -56.62
N LYS A 68 -3.45 1.68 -56.98
CA LYS A 68 -3.57 0.42 -57.73
C LYS A 68 -4.39 -0.62 -56.97
N ARG A 69 -4.15 -0.78 -55.67
CA ARG A 69 -4.93 -1.68 -54.81
C ARG A 69 -6.39 -1.26 -54.70
N ALA A 70 -6.66 0.04 -54.59
CA ALA A 70 -8.02 0.57 -54.53
C ALA A 70 -8.78 0.38 -55.86
N LEU A 71 -8.11 0.52 -57.00
CA LEU A 71 -8.71 0.41 -58.33
C LEU A 71 -8.87 -1.04 -58.81
N PHE A 72 -7.90 -1.90 -58.51
CA PHE A 72 -7.79 -3.24 -59.12
C PHE A 72 -7.87 -4.40 -58.10
N GLY A 73 -7.93 -4.11 -56.80
CA GLY A 73 -7.93 -5.12 -55.74
C GLY A 73 -6.57 -5.80 -55.56
N SER A 74 -6.43 -6.57 -54.48
CA SER A 74 -5.24 -7.39 -54.21
C SER A 74 -5.31 -8.71 -54.98
N ASN A 75 -4.69 -8.78 -56.16
CA ASN A 75 -4.34 -10.04 -56.82
C ASN A 75 -2.84 -10.28 -56.71
#